data_AF-A0AB36JH51-F1
#
_entry.id   AF-A0AB36JH51-F1
#
_cell.length_a   1.000
_cell.length_b   1.000
_cell.length_c   1.000
_cell.angle_alpha   90.00
_cell.angle_beta   90.00
_cell.angle_gamma   90.00
#
_symmetry.space_group_name_H-M   'P 1'
#
loop_
_entity.id
_entity.type
_entity.pdbx_description
1 polymer ?
#
loop_
_entity_poly.entity_id
_entity_poly.type
_entity_poly.pdbx_seq_one_letter_code
_entity_poly.pdbx_strand_id
1 'polypeptide(L)'
;MKNNNGIITGGKIEGPKAPKDPAERRNGFFVLYETAIEATARSEGPPSQEVYLEGNYLIDKARYIGGVTDETILELLGNCVGFRKLVHSIGVSVRRDPEQNEPISFLLQNWGKTSKYETGSSIRVPCPPDGSEVLLKLEDLEWSEEDAVLGKFAFEFKHEGELAIASIIFYLHDGYSVPELVIEPPVAFDSNEYREIITQSLLHPGNNKRLKTAIHKAIKGEDVTIAYIGGSITQGAGAKPIHTECYAYQSYLRFKELFGTNGGGNIHFVKAGVGGTPSELGVIRYERDILREGSVTPDIVVVEFAVNDEGDETKGNCFESLCLKILSTDNRPAVVLLFSVFMNDWNLQERLSPIGRAYNLPMVSVKDAVSGQFRLSKNEGNILSKRQFFYDIYHPTNDGHRVMADCLAYLFSETHKTLMDEDDLLLDQHPVIGNDFAGTLLLDRKSHIDAGRIEVGGFSGIDTDLQRVEMDANPFGTPEFPHNWMHSASSDEHSFKLTITSKNLILVYKDSGSSEFGKANIYVDGCLVVTADPHENNWTHCNPVILYQNEVSWEHQVEIRMVPEDQDKSFTILGFGYNV
;
A
#
# COMPACT_ATOMS: atom_id res chain seq x y z
N MET A 1 0.84 -31.71 4.32
CA MET A 1 -0.48 -31.12 4.62
C MET A 1 -1.09 -30.71 3.29
N LYS A 2 -2.39 -30.93 3.07
CA LYS A 2 -3.03 -30.72 1.76
C LYS A 2 -3.00 -29.22 1.41
N ASN A 3 -2.26 -28.85 0.37
CA ASN A 3 -2.29 -27.53 -0.25
C ASN A 3 -3.66 -27.32 -0.90
N ASN A 4 -4.51 -26.49 -0.31
CA ASN A 4 -5.65 -25.88 -1.00
C ASN A 4 -5.14 -24.63 -1.73
N ASN A 5 -4.38 -24.82 -2.80
CA ASN A 5 -4.11 -23.74 -3.75
C ASN A 5 -5.26 -23.76 -4.77
N GLY A 6 -6.34 -23.03 -4.44
CA GLY A 6 -7.35 -22.65 -5.41
C GLY A 6 -6.77 -21.60 -6.36
N ILE A 7 -5.88 -22.03 -7.25
CA ILE A 7 -5.44 -21.20 -8.37
C ILE A 7 -6.65 -21.10 -9.29
N ILE A 8 -7.23 -19.91 -9.41
CA ILE A 8 -8.16 -19.61 -10.51
C ILE A 8 -7.31 -19.55 -11.79
N THR A 9 -6.90 -20.72 -12.29
CA THR A 9 -6.17 -20.84 -13.55
C THR A 9 -7.11 -20.48 -14.68
N GLY A 10 -6.78 -19.42 -15.42
CA GLY A 10 -7.07 -19.18 -16.84
C GLY A 10 -8.23 -19.95 -17.49
N GLY A 11 -9.41 -19.94 -16.88
CA GLY A 11 -10.64 -20.40 -17.53
C GLY A 11 -10.93 -19.48 -18.71
N LYS A 12 -11.53 -20.03 -19.78
CA LYS A 12 -12.03 -19.25 -20.93
C LYS A 12 -12.68 -17.96 -20.41
N ILE A 13 -12.23 -16.82 -20.97
CA ILE A 13 -12.80 -15.50 -20.72
C ILE A 13 -14.25 -15.51 -21.24
N GLU A 14 -15.18 -15.98 -20.42
CA GLU A 14 -16.60 -15.75 -20.62
C GLU A 14 -16.94 -14.44 -19.93
N GLY A 15 -17.21 -13.41 -20.75
CA GLY A 15 -17.67 -12.12 -20.26
C GLY A 15 -19.00 -12.23 -19.51
N PRO A 16 -19.44 -11.14 -18.84
CA PRO A 16 -20.70 -11.11 -18.13
C PRO A 16 -21.85 -11.61 -19.01
N LYS A 17 -22.68 -12.50 -18.46
CA LYS A 17 -23.82 -13.04 -19.18
C LYS A 17 -24.89 -11.96 -19.28
N ALA A 18 -25.35 -11.69 -20.51
CA ALA A 18 -26.33 -10.66 -20.78
C ALA A 18 -27.59 -10.81 -19.90
N PRO A 19 -28.25 -9.70 -19.50
CA PRO A 19 -29.51 -9.74 -18.76
C PRO A 19 -30.53 -10.63 -19.46
N LYS A 20 -31.39 -11.32 -18.68
CA LYS A 20 -32.50 -12.12 -19.24
C LYS A 20 -33.55 -11.27 -19.97
N ASP A 21 -33.51 -9.94 -19.81
CA ASP A 21 -34.41 -8.99 -20.45
C ASP A 21 -33.60 -8.02 -21.32
N PRO A 22 -33.66 -8.12 -22.67
CA PRO A 22 -32.88 -7.29 -23.57
C PRO A 22 -33.49 -5.89 -23.66
N ALA A 23 -33.26 -5.05 -22.66
CA ALA A 23 -33.37 -3.61 -22.86
C ALA A 23 -32.34 -3.20 -23.93
N GLU A 24 -32.72 -2.28 -24.83
CA GLU A 24 -31.81 -1.70 -25.83
C GLU A 24 -30.46 -1.37 -25.19
N ARG A 25 -29.37 -1.80 -25.81
CA ARG A 25 -28.01 -1.73 -25.24
C ARG A 25 -27.63 -0.25 -25.06
N ARG A 26 -27.93 0.31 -23.88
CA ARG A 26 -27.59 1.70 -23.52
C ARG A 26 -26.09 1.88 -23.59
N ASN A 27 -25.66 3.05 -24.01
CA ASN A 27 -24.25 3.44 -23.92
C ASN A 27 -23.83 3.45 -22.44
N GLY A 28 -22.61 3.03 -22.13
CA GLY A 28 -22.14 2.90 -20.76
C GLY A 28 -20.65 2.64 -20.65
N PHE A 29 -20.08 2.91 -19.47
CA PHE A 29 -18.67 2.69 -19.17
C PHE A 29 -18.49 1.93 -17.87
N PHE A 30 -17.41 1.16 -17.78
CA PHE A 30 -17.03 0.44 -16.57
C PHE A 30 -16.28 1.34 -15.59
N VAL A 31 -16.60 1.19 -14.31
CA VAL A 31 -15.81 1.73 -13.19
C VAL A 31 -15.07 0.63 -12.42
N LEU A 32 -15.50 -0.62 -12.60
CA LEU A 32 -14.74 -1.84 -12.35
C LEU A 32 -14.99 -2.82 -13.50
N TYR A 33 -13.96 -3.48 -14.01
CA TYR A 33 -14.11 -4.47 -15.08
C TYR A 33 -13.25 -5.69 -14.75
N GLU A 34 -13.89 -6.85 -14.61
CA GLU A 34 -13.25 -8.14 -14.32
C GLU A 34 -12.20 -8.06 -13.21
N THR A 35 -12.50 -7.26 -12.18
CA THR A 35 -11.56 -6.93 -11.12
C THR A 35 -11.62 -7.98 -10.02
N ALA A 36 -10.47 -8.56 -9.67
CA ALA A 36 -10.38 -9.47 -8.54
C ALA A 36 -10.68 -8.71 -7.23
N ILE A 37 -11.50 -9.28 -6.36
CA ILE A 37 -11.90 -8.68 -5.09
C ILE A 37 -11.72 -9.70 -3.96
N GLU A 38 -11.38 -9.22 -2.77
CA GLU A 38 -11.06 -10.05 -1.61
C GLU A 38 -11.77 -9.52 -0.37
N ALA A 39 -12.31 -10.45 0.42
CA ALA A 39 -12.99 -10.16 1.65
C ALA A 39 -12.00 -9.80 2.77
N THR A 40 -11.77 -8.50 3.01
CA THR A 40 -10.98 -8.04 4.15
C THR A 40 -11.86 -7.91 5.39
N ALA A 41 -11.37 -8.35 6.55
CA ALA A 41 -12.06 -8.12 7.82
C ALA A 41 -12.29 -6.62 8.07
N ARG A 42 -13.44 -6.30 8.68
CA ARG A 42 -13.84 -4.93 9.04
C ARG A 42 -13.99 -4.82 10.55
N SER A 43 -13.74 -3.63 11.10
CA SER A 43 -13.99 -3.33 12.51
C SER A 43 -15.47 -3.46 12.85
N GLU A 44 -16.33 -3.07 11.91
CA GLU A 44 -17.77 -3.20 11.98
C GLU A 44 -18.34 -3.77 10.67
N GLY A 45 -19.38 -4.59 10.78
CA GLY A 45 -20.05 -5.20 9.63
C GLY A 45 -19.36 -6.45 9.08
N PRO A 46 -19.86 -6.98 7.94
CA PRO A 46 -19.30 -8.18 7.31
C PRO A 46 -17.91 -7.90 6.69
N PRO A 47 -17.06 -8.92 6.52
CA PRO A 47 -15.87 -8.83 5.70
C PRO A 47 -16.21 -8.33 4.29
N SER A 48 -15.42 -7.42 3.75
CA SER A 48 -15.76 -6.78 2.48
C SER A 48 -14.55 -6.32 1.69
N GLN A 49 -14.72 -6.25 0.36
CA GLN A 49 -13.87 -5.42 -0.49
C GLN A 49 -14.54 -4.05 -0.62
N GLU A 50 -13.89 -3.00 -0.14
CA GLU A 50 -14.35 -1.62 -0.30
C GLU A 50 -13.59 -0.92 -1.43
N VAL A 51 -14.28 -0.06 -2.16
CA VAL A 51 -13.74 0.80 -3.19
C VAL A 51 -14.25 2.21 -2.92
N TYR A 52 -13.39 3.06 -2.36
CA TYR A 52 -13.70 4.45 -2.08
C TYR A 52 -13.70 5.30 -3.35
N LEU A 53 -14.60 6.28 -3.40
CA LEU A 53 -14.94 7.03 -4.62
C LEU A 53 -14.78 8.56 -4.49
N GLU A 54 -14.35 9.07 -3.32
CA GLU A 54 -14.19 10.52 -3.07
C GLU A 54 -13.29 11.23 -4.06
N GLY A 55 -13.37 12.55 -4.06
CA GLY A 55 -12.42 13.40 -4.74
C GLY A 55 -12.42 13.07 -6.23
N ASN A 56 -11.25 12.76 -6.77
CA ASN A 56 -11.13 12.40 -8.18
C ASN A 56 -11.19 10.89 -8.45
N TYR A 57 -11.32 10.02 -7.44
CA TYR A 57 -11.20 8.57 -7.64
C TYR A 57 -12.25 8.00 -8.61
N LEU A 58 -13.52 8.43 -8.49
CA LEU A 58 -14.56 7.98 -9.43
C LEU A 58 -14.31 8.50 -10.85
N ILE A 59 -13.89 9.76 -10.97
CA ILE A 59 -13.58 10.41 -12.24
C ILE A 59 -12.41 9.70 -12.92
N ASP A 60 -11.35 9.40 -12.17
CA ASP A 60 -10.20 8.67 -12.66
C ASP A 60 -10.60 7.26 -13.10
N LYS A 61 -11.40 6.53 -12.31
CA LYS A 61 -11.92 5.21 -12.74
C LYS A 61 -12.70 5.31 -14.05
N ALA A 62 -13.58 6.29 -14.21
CA ALA A 62 -14.29 6.51 -15.47
C ALA A 62 -13.34 6.82 -16.64
N ARG A 63 -12.31 7.64 -16.41
CA ARG A 63 -11.31 8.00 -17.42
C ARG A 63 -10.46 6.80 -17.85
N TYR A 64 -9.92 6.05 -16.89
CA TYR A 64 -8.89 5.05 -17.14
C TYR A 64 -9.42 3.63 -17.35
N ILE A 65 -10.47 3.24 -16.63
CA ILE A 65 -11.12 1.92 -16.80
C ILE A 65 -12.20 2.04 -17.87
N GLY A 66 -13.02 3.10 -17.77
CA GLY A 66 -14.16 3.34 -18.65
C GLY A 66 -13.81 3.95 -20.00
N GLY A 67 -12.60 4.51 -20.17
CA GLY A 67 -12.18 5.16 -21.42
C GLY A 67 -12.88 6.49 -21.70
N VAL A 68 -13.49 7.11 -20.67
CA VAL A 68 -14.24 8.36 -20.83
C VAL A 68 -13.26 9.54 -20.99
N THR A 69 -13.35 10.24 -22.13
CA THR A 69 -12.51 11.40 -22.45
C THR A 69 -13.27 12.72 -22.49
N ASP A 70 -14.61 12.68 -22.44
CA ASP A 70 -15.45 13.87 -22.43
C ASP A 70 -15.45 14.50 -21.02
N GLU A 71 -14.79 15.65 -20.87
CA GLU A 71 -14.70 16.36 -19.58
C GLU A 71 -16.07 16.78 -19.05
N THR A 72 -17.07 17.03 -19.90
CA THR A 72 -18.42 17.37 -19.45
C THR A 72 -19.13 16.18 -18.82
N ILE A 73 -18.84 14.96 -19.29
CA ILE A 73 -19.32 13.72 -18.65
C ILE A 73 -18.59 13.51 -17.32
N LEU A 74 -17.27 13.72 -17.29
CA LEU A 74 -16.46 13.53 -16.09
C LEU A 74 -16.86 14.52 -14.98
N GLU A 75 -17.13 15.78 -15.30
CA GLU A 75 -17.60 16.80 -14.35
C GLU A 75 -18.92 16.39 -13.67
N LEU A 76 -19.82 15.69 -14.38
CA LEU A 76 -21.07 15.21 -13.82
C LEU A 76 -20.86 14.15 -12.72
N LEU A 77 -19.75 13.40 -12.75
CA LEU A 77 -19.45 12.41 -11.72
C LEU A 77 -18.98 13.02 -10.39
N GLY A 78 -18.71 14.33 -10.35
CA GLY A 78 -18.19 15.01 -9.16
C GLY A 78 -19.18 15.11 -7.98
N ASN A 79 -20.48 14.84 -8.19
CA ASN A 79 -21.48 14.84 -7.13
C ASN A 79 -22.72 13.99 -7.47
N CYS A 80 -23.56 13.70 -6.49
CA CYS A 80 -24.75 12.87 -6.67
C CYS A 80 -25.79 13.46 -7.64
N VAL A 81 -25.89 14.80 -7.75
CA VAL A 81 -26.83 15.45 -8.67
C VAL A 81 -26.41 15.24 -10.12
N GLY A 82 -25.14 15.50 -10.43
CA GLY A 82 -24.57 15.25 -11.75
C GLY A 82 -24.57 13.76 -12.09
N PHE A 83 -24.23 12.91 -11.12
CA PHE A 83 -24.25 11.46 -11.29
C PHE A 83 -25.63 10.95 -11.70
N ARG A 84 -26.69 11.38 -11.01
CA ARG A 84 -28.08 11.00 -11.35
C ARG A 84 -28.57 11.60 -12.66
N LYS A 85 -27.98 12.70 -13.13
CA LYS A 85 -28.27 13.27 -14.45
C LYS A 85 -27.62 12.45 -15.57
N LEU A 86 -26.41 11.95 -15.32
CA LEU A 86 -25.61 11.21 -16.29
C LEU A 86 -26.03 9.73 -16.39
N VAL A 87 -26.13 9.07 -15.24
CA VAL A 87 -26.31 7.62 -15.14
C VAL A 87 -27.80 7.32 -15.04
N HIS A 88 -28.24 6.34 -15.82
CA HIS A 88 -29.59 5.78 -15.81
C HIS A 88 -29.68 4.55 -14.88
N SER A 89 -28.71 3.65 -14.98
CA SER A 89 -28.69 2.40 -14.21
C SER A 89 -27.27 1.91 -13.96
N ILE A 90 -27.08 1.14 -12.89
CA ILE A 90 -25.81 0.50 -12.53
C ILE A 90 -25.97 -1.00 -12.76
N GLY A 91 -25.13 -1.58 -13.61
CA GLY A 91 -25.00 -3.03 -13.74
C GLY A 91 -23.89 -3.52 -12.82
N VAL A 92 -24.19 -4.52 -11.99
CA VAL A 92 -23.23 -5.16 -11.09
C VAL A 92 -23.20 -6.65 -11.36
N SER A 93 -22.05 -7.21 -11.67
CA SER A 93 -21.87 -8.65 -11.85
C SER A 93 -20.76 -9.16 -10.94
N VAL A 94 -20.99 -10.30 -10.29
CA VAL A 94 -20.01 -10.96 -9.45
C VAL A 94 -19.90 -12.42 -9.88
N ARG A 95 -18.68 -12.92 -10.06
CA ARG A 95 -18.40 -14.33 -10.35
C ARG A 95 -17.45 -14.93 -9.31
N ARG A 96 -17.74 -16.15 -8.90
CA ARG A 96 -16.91 -16.94 -7.97
C ARG A 96 -16.60 -18.31 -8.58
N ASP A 97 -15.76 -19.07 -7.88
CA ASP A 97 -15.62 -20.51 -8.14
C ASP A 97 -17.02 -21.18 -8.07
N PRO A 98 -17.39 -22.05 -9.04
CA PRO A 98 -18.67 -22.76 -9.04
C PRO A 98 -18.99 -23.56 -7.77
N GLU A 99 -17.99 -23.93 -6.97
CA GLU A 99 -18.19 -24.57 -5.67
C GLU A 99 -18.69 -23.59 -4.58
N GLN A 100 -18.56 -22.28 -4.80
CA GLN A 100 -18.96 -21.20 -3.89
C GLN A 100 -20.23 -20.51 -4.36
N ASN A 101 -21.38 -21.08 -3.99
CA ASN A 101 -22.71 -20.61 -4.45
C ASN A 101 -23.37 -19.56 -3.54
N GLU A 102 -22.70 -19.09 -2.49
CA GLU A 102 -23.26 -18.07 -1.61
C GLU A 102 -23.22 -16.68 -2.26
N PRO A 103 -24.34 -15.92 -2.24
CA PRO A 103 -24.41 -14.60 -2.86
C PRO A 103 -23.55 -13.59 -2.10
N ILE A 104 -22.95 -12.67 -2.85
CA ILE A 104 -22.20 -11.53 -2.31
C ILE A 104 -23.15 -10.33 -2.31
N SER A 105 -23.19 -9.57 -1.22
CA SER A 105 -24.00 -8.34 -1.20
C SER A 105 -23.19 -7.17 -1.76
N PHE A 106 -23.73 -6.51 -2.76
CA PHE A 106 -23.20 -5.24 -3.24
C PHE A 106 -23.82 -4.10 -2.43
N LEU A 107 -22.98 -3.17 -1.98
CA LEU A 107 -23.36 -1.95 -1.29
C LEU A 107 -22.91 -0.75 -2.12
N LEU A 108 -23.84 0.17 -2.38
CA LEU A 108 -23.57 1.54 -2.80
C LEU A 108 -23.87 2.47 -1.62
N GLN A 109 -22.86 3.19 -1.14
CA GLN A 109 -23.03 4.19 -0.09
C GLN A 109 -22.63 5.59 -0.60
N ASN A 110 -23.53 6.55 -0.41
CA ASN A 110 -23.26 7.97 -0.63
C ASN A 110 -22.81 8.62 0.67
N TRP A 111 -22.01 9.68 0.57
CA TRP A 111 -21.74 10.52 1.72
C TRP A 111 -22.74 11.67 1.83
N GLY A 112 -23.08 11.97 3.08
CA GLY A 112 -24.03 13.00 3.43
C GLY A 112 -23.42 14.40 3.50
N LYS A 113 -24.25 15.43 3.32
CA LYS A 113 -23.89 16.86 3.45
C LYS A 113 -23.64 17.26 4.90
N THR A 114 -24.50 16.81 5.82
CA THR A 114 -24.42 17.18 7.24
C THR A 114 -23.51 16.24 8.04
N SER A 115 -23.68 14.93 7.89
CA SER A 115 -22.80 13.91 8.49
C SER A 115 -22.36 12.95 7.40
N LYS A 116 -21.05 12.97 7.10
CA LYS A 116 -20.44 12.29 5.95
C LYS A 116 -20.85 10.82 5.88
N TYR A 117 -20.77 10.08 6.98
CA TYR A 117 -20.97 8.63 6.98
C TYR A 117 -22.39 8.18 7.34
N GLU A 118 -23.21 9.05 7.93
CA GLU A 118 -24.50 8.67 8.53
C GLU A 118 -25.71 9.13 7.72
N THR A 119 -25.61 10.28 7.05
CA THR A 119 -26.80 10.94 6.45
C THR A 119 -26.99 10.63 4.96
N GLY A 120 -25.97 10.07 4.30
CA GLY A 120 -26.06 9.64 2.91
C GLY A 120 -26.79 8.29 2.74
N SER A 121 -27.34 8.08 1.56
CA SER A 121 -28.06 6.85 1.17
C SER A 121 -27.14 5.64 1.22
N SER A 122 -27.71 4.50 1.63
CA SER A 122 -27.05 3.20 1.67
C SER A 122 -27.94 2.16 1.00
N ILE A 123 -27.51 1.66 -0.15
CA ILE A 123 -28.29 0.79 -1.03
C ILE A 123 -27.58 -0.55 -1.12
N ARG A 124 -28.27 -1.61 -0.69
CA ARG A 124 -27.71 -2.96 -0.64
C ARG A 124 -28.53 -3.91 -1.49
N VAL A 125 -27.86 -4.63 -2.40
CA VAL A 125 -28.50 -5.62 -3.26
C VAL A 125 -27.71 -6.94 -3.27
N PRO A 126 -28.38 -8.10 -3.25
CA PRO A 126 -27.70 -9.38 -3.41
C PRO A 126 -27.28 -9.57 -4.87
N CYS A 127 -26.01 -9.95 -5.08
CA CYS A 127 -25.47 -10.32 -6.39
C CYS A 127 -25.26 -11.84 -6.46
N PRO A 128 -25.88 -12.55 -7.42
CA PRO A 128 -25.58 -13.95 -7.69
C PRO A 128 -24.09 -14.13 -8.02
N PRO A 129 -23.44 -15.20 -7.54
CA PRO A 129 -22.00 -15.44 -7.77
C PRO A 129 -21.72 -16.10 -9.14
N ASP A 130 -22.68 -16.14 -10.05
CA ASP A 130 -22.61 -16.86 -11.33
C ASP A 130 -22.23 -15.97 -12.53
N GLY A 131 -21.89 -14.70 -12.26
CA GLY A 131 -21.57 -13.70 -13.27
C GLY A 131 -22.78 -13.06 -13.94
N SER A 132 -24.00 -13.37 -13.50
CA SER A 132 -25.20 -12.67 -13.96
C SER A 132 -25.17 -11.21 -13.50
N GLU A 133 -25.55 -10.31 -14.40
CA GLU A 133 -25.67 -8.89 -14.07
C GLU A 133 -26.95 -8.61 -13.29
N VAL A 134 -26.82 -7.91 -12.17
CA VAL A 134 -27.90 -7.28 -11.42
C VAL A 134 -27.98 -5.82 -11.82
N LEU A 135 -29.14 -5.41 -12.33
CA LEU A 135 -29.37 -4.05 -12.80
C LEU A 135 -30.10 -3.22 -11.73
N LEU A 136 -29.47 -2.14 -11.27
CA LEU A 136 -30.06 -1.15 -10.37
C LEU A 136 -30.46 0.08 -11.18
N LYS A 137 -31.74 0.28 -11.44
CA LYS A 137 -32.23 1.52 -12.07
C LYS A 137 -32.30 2.63 -11.05
N LEU A 138 -31.70 3.78 -11.34
CA LEU A 138 -31.61 4.88 -10.37
C LEU A 138 -32.98 5.44 -9.97
N GLU A 139 -33.98 5.34 -10.86
CA GLU A 139 -35.37 5.77 -10.59
C GLU A 139 -36.10 4.89 -9.57
N ASP A 140 -35.67 3.64 -9.40
CA ASP A 140 -36.28 2.66 -8.49
C ASP A 140 -35.64 2.71 -7.09
N LEU A 141 -34.58 3.51 -6.90
CA LEU A 141 -33.82 3.59 -5.65
C LEU A 141 -34.30 4.75 -4.79
N GLU A 142 -34.36 4.52 -3.48
CA GLU A 142 -34.63 5.56 -2.50
C GLU A 142 -33.36 6.36 -2.22
N TRP A 143 -33.46 7.69 -2.33
CA TRP A 143 -32.34 8.60 -2.16
C TRP A 143 -32.59 9.60 -1.03
N SER A 144 -31.57 9.82 -0.23
CA SER A 144 -31.49 10.90 0.76
C SER A 144 -31.29 12.26 0.06
N GLU A 145 -31.96 13.28 0.58
CA GLU A 145 -31.71 14.68 0.19
C GLU A 145 -30.32 15.16 0.66
N GLU A 146 -29.72 14.46 1.61
CA GLU A 146 -28.39 14.74 2.15
C GLU A 146 -27.27 14.19 1.25
N ASP A 147 -27.56 13.46 0.18
CA ASP A 147 -26.53 12.91 -0.70
C ASP A 147 -25.68 14.01 -1.35
N ALA A 148 -24.38 14.02 -1.03
CA ALA A 148 -23.40 14.94 -1.58
C ALA A 148 -22.66 14.31 -2.77
N VAL A 149 -21.98 13.18 -2.53
CA VAL A 149 -21.12 12.48 -3.49
C VAL A 149 -21.25 10.97 -3.31
N LEU A 150 -20.89 10.21 -4.36
CA LEU A 150 -20.72 8.77 -4.21
C LEU A 150 -19.54 8.51 -3.29
N GLY A 151 -19.78 7.84 -2.16
CA GLY A 151 -18.76 7.63 -1.13
C GLY A 151 -17.95 6.37 -1.37
N LYS A 152 -18.62 5.23 -1.48
CA LYS A 152 -17.97 3.94 -1.76
C LYS A 152 -18.89 2.91 -2.41
N PHE A 153 -18.25 1.96 -3.09
CA PHE A 153 -18.80 0.63 -3.31
C PHE A 153 -18.25 -0.34 -2.27
N ALA A 154 -19.03 -1.34 -1.87
CA ALA A 154 -18.50 -2.49 -1.16
C ALA A 154 -19.10 -3.80 -1.69
N PHE A 155 -18.28 -4.85 -1.70
CA PHE A 155 -18.71 -6.22 -1.91
C PHE A 155 -18.55 -6.95 -0.59
N GLU A 156 -19.66 -7.36 0.01
CA GLU A 156 -19.70 -7.94 1.33
C GLU A 156 -19.86 -9.45 1.25
N PHE A 157 -18.96 -10.11 1.96
CA PHE A 157 -18.78 -11.54 1.98
C PHE A 157 -19.21 -12.09 3.34
N LYS A 158 -19.29 -13.42 3.44
CA LYS A 158 -19.63 -14.08 4.69
C LYS A 158 -18.38 -14.35 5.52
N HIS A 159 -17.26 -14.63 4.85
CA HIS A 159 -16.01 -15.02 5.47
C HIS A 159 -14.84 -14.18 4.94
N GLU A 160 -13.88 -13.89 5.81
CA GLU A 160 -12.62 -13.25 5.45
C GLU A 160 -11.79 -14.13 4.50
N GLY A 161 -11.05 -13.49 3.59
CA GLY A 161 -10.20 -14.17 2.60
C GLY A 161 -10.94 -14.79 1.42
N GLU A 162 -12.27 -14.68 1.36
CA GLU A 162 -13.04 -15.09 0.20
C GLU A 162 -12.68 -14.23 -1.03
N LEU A 163 -12.58 -14.87 -2.20
CA LEU A 163 -12.23 -14.23 -3.46
C LEU A 163 -13.43 -14.24 -4.41
N ALA A 164 -13.55 -13.19 -5.21
CA ALA A 164 -14.45 -13.13 -6.35
C ALA A 164 -13.86 -12.25 -7.45
N ILE A 165 -14.54 -12.20 -8.59
CA ILE A 165 -14.28 -11.22 -9.64
C ILE A 165 -15.54 -10.40 -9.84
N ALA A 166 -15.41 -9.08 -9.85
CA ALA A 166 -16.54 -8.17 -9.96
C ALA A 166 -16.36 -7.16 -11.11
N SER A 167 -17.50 -6.76 -11.66
CA SER A 167 -17.60 -5.65 -12.62
C SER A 167 -18.73 -4.72 -12.20
N ILE A 168 -18.52 -3.42 -12.40
CA ILE A 168 -19.54 -2.38 -12.25
C ILE A 168 -19.53 -1.54 -13.52
N ILE A 169 -20.69 -1.46 -14.18
CA ILE A 169 -20.94 -0.62 -15.35
C ILE A 169 -21.99 0.43 -15.03
N PHE A 170 -21.74 1.66 -15.47
CA PHE A 170 -22.72 2.73 -15.49
C PHE A 170 -23.33 2.84 -16.87
N TYR A 171 -24.63 2.58 -16.97
CA TYR A 171 -25.42 2.81 -18.16
C TYR A 171 -25.96 4.23 -18.15
N LEU A 172 -25.83 4.94 -19.27
CA LEU A 172 -26.11 6.37 -19.34
C LEU A 172 -27.54 6.66 -19.77
N HIS A 173 -28.02 7.84 -19.37
CA HIS A 173 -29.21 8.44 -19.97
C HIS A 173 -28.98 8.81 -21.43
N ASP A 174 -30.06 8.93 -22.19
CA ASP A 174 -30.01 9.32 -23.60
C ASP A 174 -29.37 10.71 -23.74
N GLY A 175 -28.60 10.91 -24.81
CA GLY A 175 -27.86 12.15 -25.06
C GLY A 175 -26.43 12.16 -24.55
N TYR A 176 -26.02 11.15 -23.79
CA TYR A 176 -24.62 10.90 -23.43
C TYR A 176 -24.05 9.74 -24.24
N SER A 177 -22.79 9.86 -24.66
CA SER A 177 -22.09 8.82 -25.40
C SER A 177 -20.63 8.76 -24.97
N VAL A 178 -20.16 7.54 -24.70
CA VAL A 178 -18.77 7.22 -24.41
C VAL A 178 -18.26 6.15 -25.39
N PRO A 179 -16.92 6.00 -25.53
CA PRO A 179 -16.34 4.92 -26.32
C PRO A 179 -16.77 3.53 -25.81
N GLU A 180 -16.91 2.56 -26.70
CA GLU A 180 -17.11 1.16 -26.29
C GLU A 180 -15.83 0.59 -25.65
N LEU A 181 -16.01 -0.24 -24.61
CA LEU A 181 -14.90 -0.94 -23.99
C LEU A 181 -14.27 -1.92 -24.97
N VAL A 182 -12.98 -1.75 -25.25
CA VAL A 182 -12.18 -2.74 -25.97
C VAL A 182 -11.72 -3.81 -24.99
N ILE A 183 -12.18 -5.05 -25.16
CA ILE A 183 -11.71 -6.22 -24.41
C ILE A 183 -10.27 -6.50 -24.81
N GLU A 184 -9.38 -6.56 -23.83
CA GLU A 184 -7.98 -6.86 -24.05
C GLU A 184 -7.71 -8.36 -23.86
N PRO A 185 -6.86 -8.97 -24.71
CA PRO A 185 -6.36 -10.31 -24.44
C PRO A 185 -5.49 -10.30 -23.16
N PRO A 186 -5.34 -11.45 -22.48
CA PRO A 186 -4.41 -11.58 -21.36
C PRO A 186 -2.99 -11.14 -21.72
N VAL A 187 -2.25 -10.65 -20.73
CA VAL A 187 -0.84 -10.27 -20.90
C VAL A 187 -0.04 -11.50 -21.34
N ALA A 188 0.72 -11.36 -22.42
CA ALA A 188 1.52 -12.43 -22.99
C ALA A 188 2.88 -12.58 -22.26
N PHE A 189 2.84 -12.97 -20.99
CA PHE A 189 4.02 -13.03 -20.11
C PHE A 189 5.19 -13.90 -20.61
N ASP A 190 4.95 -14.86 -21.50
CA ASP A 190 5.99 -15.75 -22.04
C ASP A 190 6.62 -15.24 -23.35
N SER A 191 6.16 -14.08 -23.85
CA SER A 191 6.59 -13.51 -25.12
C SER A 191 7.97 -12.85 -25.04
N ASN A 192 8.61 -12.62 -26.20
CA ASN A 192 9.89 -11.91 -26.25
C ASN A 192 9.71 -10.43 -25.94
N GLU A 193 8.62 -9.83 -26.40
CA GLU A 193 8.25 -8.44 -26.12
C GLU A 193 8.10 -8.22 -24.61
N TYR A 194 7.52 -9.18 -23.88
CA TYR A 194 7.45 -9.09 -22.42
C TYR A 194 8.83 -9.16 -21.77
N ARG A 195 9.71 -10.05 -22.25
CA ARG A 195 11.09 -10.09 -21.77
C ARG A 195 11.83 -8.78 -22.03
N GLU A 196 11.58 -8.11 -23.16
CA GLU A 196 12.16 -6.80 -23.49
C GLU A 196 11.68 -5.70 -22.53
N ILE A 197 10.41 -5.71 -22.10
CA ILE A 197 9.90 -4.83 -21.04
C ILE A 197 10.70 -5.05 -19.76
N ILE A 198 10.83 -6.31 -19.34
CA ILE A 198 11.52 -6.66 -18.09
C ILE A 198 13.00 -6.28 -18.14
N THR A 199 13.68 -6.37 -19.29
CA THR A 199 15.10 -5.97 -19.36
C THR A 199 15.30 -4.46 -19.15
N GLN A 200 14.31 -3.63 -19.49
CA GLN A 200 14.36 -2.19 -19.20
C GLN A 200 14.26 -1.88 -17.70
N SER A 201 13.89 -2.85 -16.85
CA SER A 201 13.77 -2.61 -15.42
C SER A 201 15.11 -2.49 -14.70
N LEU A 202 16.22 -2.97 -15.28
CA LEU A 202 17.52 -2.94 -14.63
C LEU A 202 18.15 -1.54 -14.73
N LEU A 203 17.80 -0.67 -13.78
CA LEU A 203 18.30 0.71 -13.74
C LEU A 203 19.80 0.77 -13.45
N HIS A 204 20.28 -0.09 -12.54
CA HIS A 204 21.69 -0.17 -12.19
C HIS A 204 22.01 -1.56 -11.59
N PRO A 205 23.03 -2.28 -12.10
CA PRO A 205 23.36 -3.61 -11.58
C PRO A 205 23.95 -3.57 -10.16
N GLY A 206 24.59 -2.46 -9.80
CA GLY A 206 25.30 -2.31 -8.52
C GLY A 206 26.57 -3.16 -8.41
N ASN A 207 27.27 -3.01 -7.29
CA ASN A 207 28.23 -3.99 -6.81
C ASN A 207 27.45 -5.22 -6.36
N ASN A 208 27.79 -6.36 -6.96
CA ASN A 208 27.01 -7.57 -6.83
C ASN A 208 27.49 -8.48 -5.70
N LYS A 209 28.59 -8.14 -5.00
CA LYS A 209 29.27 -9.04 -4.06
C LYS A 209 28.33 -9.59 -2.98
N ARG A 210 27.55 -8.72 -2.34
CA ARG A 210 26.62 -9.11 -1.26
C ARG A 210 25.44 -9.93 -1.79
N LEU A 211 24.79 -9.48 -2.86
CA LEU A 211 23.66 -10.19 -3.47
C LEU A 211 24.08 -11.57 -3.98
N LYS A 212 25.26 -11.65 -4.59
CA LYS A 212 25.81 -12.91 -5.08
C LYS A 212 26.24 -13.85 -3.96
N THR A 213 26.71 -13.31 -2.84
CA THR A 213 26.97 -14.10 -1.63
C THR A 213 25.68 -14.77 -1.14
N ALA A 214 24.57 -14.03 -1.07
CA ALA A 214 23.26 -14.60 -0.73
C ALA A 214 22.81 -15.68 -1.73
N ILE A 215 22.97 -15.44 -3.03
CA ILE A 215 22.67 -16.46 -4.07
C ILE A 215 23.54 -17.71 -3.90
N HIS A 216 24.85 -17.56 -3.64
CA HIS A 216 25.74 -18.70 -3.43
C HIS A 216 25.38 -19.48 -2.15
N LYS A 217 24.98 -18.80 -1.07
CA LYS A 217 24.44 -19.45 0.14
C LYS A 217 23.21 -20.29 -0.20
N ALA A 218 22.26 -19.71 -0.93
CA ALA A 218 21.02 -20.38 -1.35
C ALA A 218 21.32 -21.67 -2.14
N ILE A 219 22.20 -21.61 -3.13
CA ILE A 219 22.60 -22.75 -3.98
C ILE A 219 23.31 -23.84 -3.16
N LYS A 220 24.06 -23.48 -2.11
CA LYS A 220 24.69 -24.44 -1.19
C LYS A 220 23.69 -25.09 -0.21
N GLY A 221 22.45 -24.63 -0.18
CA GLY A 221 21.43 -25.07 0.77
C GLY A 221 21.56 -24.43 2.15
N GLU A 222 22.35 -23.36 2.29
CA GLU A 222 22.39 -22.56 3.52
C GLU A 222 21.14 -21.68 3.60
N ASP A 223 20.73 -21.33 4.83
CA ASP A 223 19.58 -20.46 5.06
C ASP A 223 19.83 -19.05 4.51
N VAL A 224 18.86 -18.57 3.72
CA VAL A 224 18.85 -17.24 3.12
C VAL A 224 17.51 -16.58 3.41
N THR A 225 17.54 -15.41 4.04
CA THR A 225 16.33 -14.63 4.31
C THR A 225 16.24 -13.44 3.37
N ILE A 226 15.10 -13.31 2.69
CA ILE A 226 14.77 -12.15 1.85
C ILE A 226 13.71 -11.32 2.55
N ALA A 227 14.06 -10.07 2.83
CA ALA A 227 13.23 -9.10 3.51
C ALA A 227 12.74 -8.01 2.55
N TYR A 228 11.53 -7.51 2.77
CA TYR A 228 10.91 -6.44 1.98
C TYR A 228 10.36 -5.38 2.93
N ILE A 229 10.78 -4.12 2.74
CA ILE A 229 10.29 -2.97 3.52
C ILE A 229 9.84 -1.86 2.58
N GLY A 230 8.65 -1.30 2.84
CA GLY A 230 8.07 -0.27 1.98
C GLY A 230 6.66 0.14 2.36
N GLY A 231 5.96 0.71 1.38
CA GLY A 231 4.60 1.24 1.52
C GLY A 231 3.48 0.21 1.28
N SER A 232 2.32 0.69 0.80
CA SER A 232 1.13 -0.12 0.52
C SER A 232 1.34 -1.14 -0.60
N ILE A 233 2.16 -0.83 -1.61
CA ILE A 233 2.48 -1.77 -2.69
C ILE A 233 3.31 -2.94 -2.11
N THR A 234 4.27 -2.66 -1.22
CA THR A 234 5.00 -3.68 -0.46
C THR A 234 4.07 -4.49 0.46
N GLN A 235 3.07 -3.87 1.09
CA GLN A 235 2.06 -4.60 1.88
C GLN A 235 1.32 -5.62 1.01
N GLY A 236 1.05 -5.25 -0.24
CA GLY A 236 0.38 -6.07 -1.25
C GLY A 236 -0.87 -5.44 -1.84
N ALA A 237 -1.14 -4.16 -1.56
CA ALA A 237 -2.34 -3.48 -2.04
C ALA A 237 -2.57 -3.71 -3.55
N GLY A 238 -3.82 -4.01 -3.91
CA GLY A 238 -4.24 -4.39 -5.26
C GLY A 238 -4.01 -5.87 -5.63
N ALA A 239 -3.15 -6.61 -4.92
CA ALA A 239 -3.02 -8.06 -5.07
C ALA A 239 -4.18 -8.81 -4.38
N LYS A 240 -4.56 -9.97 -4.94
CA LYS A 240 -5.71 -10.78 -4.53
C LYS A 240 -5.41 -12.28 -4.70
N PRO A 241 -5.13 -13.05 -3.62
CA PRO A 241 -4.99 -12.61 -2.22
C PRO A 241 -3.84 -11.64 -1.99
N ILE A 242 -4.05 -10.68 -1.10
CA ILE A 242 -3.10 -9.60 -0.80
C ILE A 242 -1.71 -10.10 -0.37
N HIS A 243 -1.66 -11.18 0.41
CA HIS A 243 -0.43 -11.68 1.04
C HIS A 243 0.42 -12.57 0.12
N THR A 244 -0.17 -13.23 -0.88
CA THR A 244 0.52 -14.20 -1.75
C THR A 244 0.63 -13.77 -3.21
N GLU A 245 -0.27 -12.91 -3.70
CA GLU A 245 -0.19 -12.41 -5.09
C GLU A 245 0.59 -11.08 -5.18
N CYS A 246 1.08 -10.56 -4.06
CA CYS A 246 1.93 -9.38 -4.04
C CYS A 246 3.33 -9.65 -4.61
N TYR A 247 3.96 -8.61 -5.16
CA TYR A 247 5.28 -8.73 -5.80
C TYR A 247 6.35 -9.26 -4.84
N ALA A 248 6.25 -8.95 -3.54
CA ALA A 248 7.20 -9.38 -2.53
C ALA A 248 7.18 -10.92 -2.41
N TYR A 249 6.01 -11.52 -2.22
CA TYR A 249 5.87 -12.98 -2.17
C TYR A 249 6.22 -13.64 -3.52
N GLN A 250 5.75 -13.04 -4.61
CA GLN A 250 5.97 -13.56 -5.96
C GLN A 250 7.44 -13.53 -6.39
N SER A 251 8.20 -12.50 -6.00
CA SER A 251 9.65 -12.43 -6.25
C SER A 251 10.45 -13.34 -5.32
N TYR A 252 10.01 -13.51 -4.08
CA TYR A 252 10.55 -14.51 -3.15
C TYR A 252 10.42 -15.93 -3.73
N LEU A 253 9.25 -16.29 -4.27
CA LEU A 253 9.04 -17.59 -4.90
C LEU A 253 9.95 -17.80 -6.12
N ARG A 254 10.15 -16.77 -6.94
CA ARG A 254 11.07 -16.83 -8.08
C ARG A 254 12.52 -17.01 -7.63
N PHE A 255 12.98 -16.27 -6.62
CA PHE A 255 14.33 -16.47 -6.07
C PHE A 255 14.48 -17.90 -5.53
N LYS A 256 13.46 -18.39 -4.82
CA LYS A 256 13.40 -19.75 -4.28
C LYS A 256 13.47 -20.82 -5.38
N GLU A 257 12.76 -20.63 -6.49
CA GLU A 257 12.80 -21.52 -7.65
C GLU A 257 14.16 -21.48 -8.37
N LEU A 258 14.74 -20.29 -8.53
CA LEU A 258 16.01 -20.10 -9.22
C LEU A 258 17.20 -20.67 -8.45
N PHE A 259 17.23 -20.50 -7.11
CA PHE A 259 18.45 -20.70 -6.32
C PHE A 259 18.27 -21.60 -5.09
N GLY A 260 17.04 -21.96 -4.72
CA GLY A 260 16.77 -22.80 -3.56
C GLY A 260 17.15 -24.27 -3.78
N THR A 261 17.61 -24.94 -2.73
CA THR A 261 18.01 -26.36 -2.77
C THR A 261 16.91 -27.24 -2.20
N ASN A 262 16.73 -28.46 -2.74
CA ASN A 262 15.74 -29.45 -2.27
C ASN A 262 14.31 -28.89 -2.15
N GLY A 263 13.85 -28.14 -3.16
CA GLY A 263 12.54 -27.49 -3.14
C GLY A 263 12.51 -26.15 -2.39
N GLY A 264 13.68 -25.60 -2.06
CA GLY A 264 13.86 -24.23 -1.56
C GLY A 264 13.38 -24.04 -0.12
N GLY A 265 13.50 -25.07 0.72
CA GLY A 265 13.19 -24.98 2.16
C GLY A 265 14.14 -24.08 2.95
N ASN A 266 15.32 -23.79 2.39
CA ASN A 266 16.33 -22.91 2.96
C ASN A 266 16.11 -21.41 2.66
N ILE A 267 15.04 -21.06 1.93
CA ILE A 267 14.77 -19.67 1.55
C ILE A 267 13.59 -19.15 2.37
N HIS A 268 13.87 -18.14 3.19
CA HIS A 268 12.94 -17.55 4.15
C HIS A 268 12.43 -16.19 3.68
N PHE A 269 11.20 -15.86 4.05
CA PHE A 269 10.49 -14.69 3.58
C PHE A 269 10.10 -13.78 4.75
N VAL A 270 10.42 -12.49 4.63
CA VAL A 270 9.97 -11.45 5.55
C VAL A 270 9.40 -10.28 4.76
N LYS A 271 8.15 -9.90 5.03
CA LYS A 271 7.50 -8.76 4.36
C LYS A 271 6.92 -7.82 5.39
N ALA A 272 7.32 -6.57 5.29
CA ALA A 272 6.94 -5.50 6.19
C ALA A 272 6.57 -4.22 5.43
N GLY A 273 5.48 -4.28 4.65
CA GLY A 273 4.90 -3.10 4.03
C GLY A 273 3.84 -2.46 4.94
N VAL A 274 3.88 -1.14 5.09
CA VAL A 274 2.85 -0.38 5.83
C VAL A 274 2.24 0.67 4.90
N GLY A 275 0.93 0.57 4.69
CA GLY A 275 0.23 1.42 3.72
C GLY A 275 0.29 2.91 4.06
N GLY A 276 0.60 3.74 3.05
CA GLY A 276 0.59 5.20 3.20
C GLY A 276 1.75 5.78 4.01
N THR A 277 2.82 5.03 4.29
CA THR A 277 3.91 5.50 5.16
C THR A 277 5.22 5.73 4.40
N PRO A 278 5.95 6.81 4.68
CA PRO A 278 7.27 7.08 4.10
C PRO A 278 8.39 6.28 4.77
N SER A 279 9.60 6.38 4.22
CA SER A 279 10.83 5.83 4.78
C SER A 279 11.18 6.39 6.16
N GLU A 280 10.65 7.57 6.51
CA GLU A 280 10.70 8.14 7.86
C GLU A 280 10.08 7.20 8.91
N LEU A 281 8.95 6.56 8.63
CA LEU A 281 8.43 5.50 9.51
C LEU A 281 9.25 4.21 9.36
N GLY A 282 9.72 3.93 8.14
CA GLY A 282 10.52 2.75 7.81
C GLY A 282 11.80 2.62 8.65
N VAL A 283 12.52 3.72 8.87
CA VAL A 283 13.75 3.74 9.67
C VAL A 283 13.50 3.48 11.15
N ILE A 284 12.32 3.86 11.67
CA ILE A 284 11.91 3.62 13.07
C ILE A 284 11.56 2.15 13.30
N ARG A 285 10.85 1.53 12.35
CA ARG A 285 10.29 0.18 12.53
C ARG A 285 11.18 -0.95 12.00
N TYR A 286 12.35 -0.65 11.44
CA TYR A 286 13.22 -1.65 10.82
C TYR A 286 13.59 -2.81 11.76
N GLU A 287 14.02 -2.51 12.99
CA GLU A 287 14.35 -3.51 14.01
C GLU A 287 13.16 -4.41 14.36
N ARG A 288 12.00 -3.79 14.60
CA ARG A 288 10.77 -4.49 15.00
C ARG A 288 10.25 -5.37 13.86
N ASP A 289 10.25 -4.85 12.64
CA ASP A 289 9.52 -5.45 11.53
C ASP A 289 10.36 -6.36 10.65
N ILE A 290 11.63 -6.01 10.42
CA ILE A 290 12.54 -6.80 9.59
C ILE A 290 13.40 -7.71 10.46
N LEU A 291 14.06 -7.14 11.48
CA LEU A 291 14.95 -7.94 12.34
C LEU A 291 14.17 -8.73 13.40
N ARG A 292 12.87 -8.46 13.57
CA ARG A 292 12.01 -9.11 14.57
C ARG A 292 12.68 -9.11 15.95
N GLU A 293 13.11 -7.93 16.38
CA GLU A 293 13.82 -7.73 17.66
C GLU A 293 15.13 -8.54 17.74
N GLY A 294 15.80 -8.72 16.61
CA GLY A 294 17.07 -9.45 16.49
C GLY A 294 16.94 -10.96 16.24
N SER A 295 15.72 -11.52 16.18
CA SER A 295 15.49 -12.94 15.88
C SER A 295 15.63 -13.30 14.40
N VAL A 296 15.60 -12.31 13.51
CA VAL A 296 15.75 -12.45 12.07
C VAL A 296 16.98 -11.69 11.59
N THR A 297 17.73 -12.32 10.69
CA THR A 297 18.92 -11.73 10.06
C THR A 297 18.76 -11.83 8.53
N PRO A 298 18.34 -10.75 7.84
CA PRO A 298 18.11 -10.78 6.40
C PRO A 298 19.43 -10.83 5.63
N ASP A 299 19.50 -11.61 4.55
CA ASP A 299 20.63 -11.62 3.61
C ASP A 299 20.41 -10.64 2.45
N ILE A 300 19.15 -10.40 2.10
CA ILE A 300 18.71 -9.46 1.06
C ILE A 300 17.59 -8.62 1.64
N VAL A 301 17.65 -7.30 1.49
CA VAL A 301 16.57 -6.38 1.82
C VAL A 301 16.19 -5.58 0.58
N VAL A 302 14.94 -5.71 0.16
CA VAL A 302 14.33 -4.88 -0.90
C VAL A 302 13.68 -3.67 -0.24
N VAL A 303 14.10 -2.47 -0.63
CA VAL A 303 13.61 -1.19 -0.11
C VAL A 303 12.78 -0.48 -1.18
N GLU A 304 11.51 -0.21 -0.88
CA GLU A 304 10.52 0.31 -1.84
C GLU A 304 9.71 1.46 -1.22
N PHE A 305 10.13 2.70 -1.47
CA PHE A 305 9.43 3.90 -0.99
C PHE A 305 9.27 4.99 -2.06
N ALA A 306 9.57 4.67 -3.32
CA ALA A 306 9.66 5.64 -4.41
C ALA A 306 8.35 6.39 -4.68
N VAL A 307 7.21 5.86 -4.24
CA VAL A 307 5.89 6.50 -4.41
C VAL A 307 5.28 7.00 -3.10
N ASN A 308 5.96 6.80 -1.96
CA ASN A 308 5.51 7.21 -0.63
C ASN A 308 6.35 8.34 -0.02
N ASP A 309 7.63 8.44 -0.37
CA ASP A 309 8.59 9.39 0.23
C ASP A 309 8.36 10.86 -0.14
N GLU A 310 7.24 11.20 -0.78
CA GLU A 310 6.84 12.61 -0.81
C GLU A 310 6.40 13.09 0.57
N GLY A 311 5.88 12.17 1.39
CA GLY A 311 5.54 12.41 2.80
C GLY A 311 6.72 12.33 3.78
N ASP A 312 7.95 12.04 3.32
CA ASP A 312 9.16 12.16 4.16
C ASP A 312 9.51 13.65 4.33
N GLU A 313 9.49 14.16 5.57
CA GLU A 313 9.81 15.56 5.88
C GLU A 313 11.25 15.92 5.50
N THR A 314 12.14 14.94 5.55
CA THR A 314 13.57 15.10 5.27
C THR A 314 13.93 15.05 3.80
N LYS A 315 12.96 14.73 2.93
CA LYS A 315 13.13 14.60 1.48
C LYS A 315 14.29 13.67 1.07
N GLY A 316 14.45 12.55 1.78
CA GLY A 316 15.35 11.45 1.43
C GLY A 316 16.48 11.17 2.43
N ASN A 317 16.66 11.99 3.47
CA ASN A 317 17.64 11.70 4.54
C ASN A 317 17.22 10.42 5.30
N CYS A 318 15.93 10.26 5.61
CA CYS A 318 15.41 9.04 6.21
C CYS A 318 15.58 7.81 5.30
N PHE A 319 15.38 7.96 3.99
CA PHE A 319 15.59 6.88 3.03
C PHE A 319 17.06 6.43 2.97
N GLU A 320 17.99 7.38 2.83
CA GLU A 320 19.42 7.09 2.83
C GLU A 320 19.89 6.51 4.18
N SER A 321 19.40 7.09 5.28
CA SER A 321 19.61 6.59 6.63
C SER A 321 19.15 5.14 6.79
N LEU A 322 17.95 4.78 6.31
CA LEU A 322 17.46 3.40 6.31
C LEU A 322 18.38 2.48 5.50
N CYS A 323 18.80 2.90 4.31
CA CYS A 323 19.73 2.11 3.49
C CYS A 323 21.05 1.87 4.22
N LEU A 324 21.65 2.91 4.81
CA LEU A 324 22.91 2.81 5.54
C LEU A 324 22.77 1.97 6.81
N LYS A 325 21.65 2.10 7.52
CA LYS A 325 21.30 1.29 8.69
C LYS A 325 21.30 -0.20 8.35
N ILE A 326 20.66 -0.58 7.24
CA ILE A 326 20.66 -1.95 6.74
C ILE A 326 22.07 -2.39 6.32
N LEU A 327 22.78 -1.56 5.55
CA LEU A 327 24.10 -1.91 5.00
C LEU A 327 25.18 -2.09 6.08
N SER A 328 24.99 -1.45 7.24
CA SER A 328 25.94 -1.43 8.35
C SER A 328 25.73 -2.58 9.35
N THR A 329 24.75 -3.45 9.17
CA THR A 329 24.59 -4.62 10.05
C THR A 329 25.75 -5.62 9.86
N ASP A 330 26.09 -6.34 10.93
CA ASP A 330 27.27 -7.22 10.98
C ASP A 330 27.27 -8.30 9.89
N ASN A 331 26.08 -8.78 9.50
CA ASN A 331 25.91 -9.82 8.50
C ASN A 331 25.97 -9.29 7.05
N ARG A 332 26.11 -7.97 6.86
CA ARG A 332 26.33 -7.29 5.56
C ARG A 332 25.32 -7.72 4.48
N PRO A 333 24.02 -7.47 4.68
CA PRO A 333 22.99 -7.80 3.69
C PRO A 333 23.21 -7.05 2.38
N ALA A 334 22.70 -7.63 1.30
CA ALA A 334 22.46 -6.92 0.06
C ALA A 334 21.25 -5.98 0.21
N VAL A 335 21.36 -4.74 -0.25
CA VAL A 335 20.24 -3.81 -0.35
C VAL A 335 19.89 -3.61 -1.81
N VAL A 336 18.63 -3.86 -2.17
CA VAL A 336 18.09 -3.66 -3.52
C VAL A 336 17.07 -2.52 -3.46
N LEU A 337 17.25 -1.48 -4.27
CA LEU A 337 16.25 -0.40 -4.36
C LEU A 337 15.24 -0.74 -5.46
N LEU A 338 13.95 -0.70 -5.12
CA LEU A 338 12.86 -0.91 -6.06
C LEU A 338 12.08 0.39 -6.25
N PHE A 339 11.97 0.85 -7.50
CA PHE A 339 11.23 2.06 -7.85
C PHE A 339 9.89 1.69 -8.51
N SER A 340 8.83 1.66 -7.69
CA SER A 340 7.43 1.55 -8.14
C SER A 340 6.99 2.79 -8.92
N VAL A 341 5.79 2.75 -9.50
CA VAL A 341 5.23 3.83 -10.33
C VAL A 341 3.72 3.93 -10.15
N PHE A 342 3.19 5.14 -10.07
CA PHE A 342 1.75 5.39 -10.10
C PHE A 342 1.21 5.46 -11.52
N MET A 343 -0.11 5.37 -11.66
CA MET A 343 -0.75 5.31 -12.97
C MET A 343 -0.53 6.55 -13.83
N ASN A 344 -0.16 7.69 -13.24
CA ASN A 344 0.24 8.92 -13.95
C ASN A 344 1.74 8.97 -14.32
N ASP A 345 2.44 7.83 -14.30
CA ASP A 345 3.88 7.68 -14.54
C ASP A 345 4.78 8.40 -13.51
N TRP A 346 4.24 8.74 -12.33
CA TRP A 346 4.95 9.46 -11.27
C TRP A 346 5.64 8.53 -10.27
N ASN A 347 6.85 8.93 -9.84
CA ASN A 347 7.59 8.40 -8.69
C ASN A 347 8.77 9.33 -8.33
N LEU A 348 9.52 8.99 -7.29
CA LEU A 348 10.69 9.70 -6.77
C LEU A 348 12.04 9.07 -7.17
N GLN A 349 12.09 8.29 -8.25
CA GLN A 349 13.32 7.65 -8.73
C GLN A 349 14.47 8.66 -8.95
N GLU A 350 14.18 9.84 -9.51
CA GLU A 350 15.20 10.87 -9.73
C GLU A 350 15.78 11.43 -8.41
N ARG A 351 14.96 11.50 -7.36
CA ARG A 351 15.40 11.95 -6.02
C ARG A 351 16.24 10.88 -5.32
N LEU A 352 15.83 9.61 -5.43
CA LEU A 352 16.36 8.53 -4.58
C LEU A 352 17.43 7.67 -5.26
N SER A 353 17.45 7.55 -6.60
CA SER A 353 18.48 6.79 -7.31
C SER A 353 19.92 7.31 -7.16
N PRO A 354 20.20 8.61 -6.92
CA PRO A 354 21.54 9.07 -6.59
C PRO A 354 22.17 8.35 -5.39
N ILE A 355 21.37 7.98 -4.38
CA ILE A 355 21.81 7.18 -3.22
C ILE A 355 22.32 5.81 -3.69
N GLY A 356 21.52 5.12 -4.51
CA GLY A 356 21.91 3.83 -5.07
C GLY A 356 23.15 3.90 -5.95
N ARG A 357 23.36 4.98 -6.71
CA ARG A 357 24.61 5.19 -7.47
C ARG A 357 25.81 5.41 -6.56
N ALA A 358 25.66 6.25 -5.52
CA ALA A 358 26.74 6.57 -4.61
C ALA A 358 27.24 5.33 -3.86
N TYR A 359 26.34 4.52 -3.33
CA TYR A 359 26.71 3.28 -2.62
C TYR A 359 26.83 2.07 -3.56
N ASN A 360 26.76 2.27 -4.87
CA ASN A 360 26.79 1.21 -5.89
C ASN A 360 25.80 0.06 -5.60
N LEU A 361 24.56 0.39 -5.27
CA LEU A 361 23.50 -0.58 -4.96
C LEU A 361 22.82 -1.07 -6.25
N PRO A 362 22.35 -2.34 -6.27
CA PRO A 362 21.42 -2.83 -7.27
C PRO A 362 20.11 -2.03 -7.24
N MET A 363 19.65 -1.60 -8.41
CA MET A 363 18.44 -0.79 -8.57
C MET A 363 17.54 -1.35 -9.68
N VAL A 364 16.26 -1.53 -9.35
CA VAL A 364 15.21 -1.99 -10.26
C VAL A 364 14.17 -0.88 -10.41
N SER A 365 13.91 -0.45 -11.64
CA SER A 365 12.86 0.50 -11.97
C SER A 365 11.68 -0.19 -12.66
N VAL A 366 10.56 -0.29 -11.95
CA VAL A 366 9.29 -0.71 -12.55
C VAL A 366 8.82 0.36 -13.52
N LYS A 367 9.03 1.64 -13.19
CA LYS A 367 8.71 2.78 -14.05
C LYS A 367 9.34 2.64 -15.44
N ASP A 368 10.62 2.36 -15.52
CA ASP A 368 11.36 2.26 -16.78
C ASP A 368 10.92 1.05 -17.60
N ALA A 369 10.51 -0.03 -16.93
CA ALA A 369 9.91 -1.19 -17.57
C ALA A 369 8.58 -0.86 -18.26
N VAL A 370 7.63 -0.27 -17.52
CA VAL A 370 6.22 -0.24 -17.98
C VAL A 370 5.77 1.08 -18.61
N SER A 371 6.39 2.23 -18.27
CA SER A 371 5.85 3.55 -18.69
C SER A 371 5.87 3.75 -20.20
N GLY A 372 6.88 3.20 -20.88
CA GLY A 372 6.94 3.21 -22.34
C GLY A 372 5.79 2.44 -22.98
N GLN A 373 5.47 1.26 -22.44
CA GLN A 373 4.39 0.40 -22.93
C GLN A 373 3.03 1.08 -22.84
N PHE A 374 2.78 1.81 -21.76
CA PHE A 374 1.50 2.48 -21.54
C PHE A 374 1.17 3.58 -22.56
N ARG A 375 2.16 4.04 -23.32
CA ARG A 375 1.98 5.07 -24.36
C ARG A 375 1.74 4.48 -25.75
N LEU A 376 1.94 3.17 -25.91
CA LEU A 376 1.76 2.48 -27.19
C LEU A 376 0.29 2.09 -27.38
N SER A 377 -0.20 2.19 -28.61
CA SER A 377 -1.43 1.51 -29.03
C SER A 377 -1.17 0.02 -29.24
N LYS A 378 -2.24 -0.78 -29.35
CA LYS A 378 -2.12 -2.22 -29.68
C LYS A 378 -1.39 -2.46 -31.01
N ASN A 379 -1.59 -1.59 -32.00
CA ASN A 379 -0.91 -1.67 -33.29
C ASN A 379 0.59 -1.33 -33.21
N GLU A 380 0.99 -0.58 -32.18
CA GLU A 380 2.38 -0.22 -31.91
C GLU A 380 3.09 -1.21 -30.98
N GLY A 381 2.42 -2.33 -30.64
CA GLY A 381 3.00 -3.41 -29.83
C GLY A 381 2.72 -3.31 -28.33
N ASN A 382 1.67 -2.60 -27.91
CA ASN A 382 1.23 -2.61 -26.51
C ASN A 382 0.78 -4.02 -26.08
N ILE A 383 1.62 -4.69 -25.28
CA ILE A 383 1.32 -6.01 -24.73
C ILE A 383 0.87 -5.95 -23.26
N LEU A 384 1.04 -4.80 -22.61
CA LEU A 384 0.63 -4.52 -21.23
C LEU A 384 0.02 -3.13 -21.14
N SER A 385 -1.27 -3.04 -20.82
CA SER A 385 -1.97 -1.76 -20.66
C SER A 385 -1.99 -1.27 -19.21
N LYS A 386 -2.34 0.02 -19.01
CA LYS A 386 -2.57 0.56 -17.66
C LYS A 386 -3.68 -0.20 -16.93
N ARG A 387 -4.74 -0.60 -17.63
CA ARG A 387 -5.86 -1.36 -17.03
C ARG A 387 -5.45 -2.76 -16.59
N GLN A 388 -4.51 -3.39 -17.29
CA GLN A 388 -3.96 -4.69 -16.88
C GLN A 388 -2.99 -4.52 -15.71
N PHE A 389 -2.18 -3.46 -15.67
CA PHE A 389 -1.20 -3.25 -14.61
C PHE A 389 -1.81 -2.69 -13.32
N PHE A 390 -2.73 -1.74 -13.38
CA PHE A 390 -3.23 -0.96 -12.24
C PHE A 390 -4.64 -1.39 -11.80
N TYR A 391 -4.78 -1.66 -10.50
CA TYR A 391 -6.03 -1.93 -9.81
C TYR A 391 -6.82 -0.64 -9.51
N ASP A 392 -6.09 0.39 -9.10
CA ASP A 392 -6.55 1.76 -8.95
C ASP A 392 -5.44 2.72 -9.40
N ILE A 393 -5.58 4.02 -9.14
CA ILE A 393 -4.62 5.01 -9.64
C ILE A 393 -3.21 4.88 -9.02
N TYR A 394 -3.07 4.10 -7.96
CA TYR A 394 -1.83 3.88 -7.20
C TYR A 394 -1.31 2.44 -7.30
N HIS A 395 -2.20 1.46 -7.12
CA HIS A 395 -1.83 0.09 -6.78
C HIS A 395 -1.85 -0.86 -7.99
N PRO A 396 -0.91 -1.80 -8.11
CA PRO A 396 -0.92 -2.80 -9.17
C PRO A 396 -1.99 -3.89 -8.96
N THR A 397 -2.48 -4.49 -10.04
CA THR A 397 -3.25 -5.75 -10.02
C THR A 397 -2.31 -6.94 -9.77
N ASN A 398 -2.83 -8.18 -9.71
CA ASN A 398 -1.99 -9.39 -9.72
C ASN A 398 -1.03 -9.43 -10.92
N ASP A 399 -1.49 -9.02 -12.11
CA ASP A 399 -0.64 -8.94 -13.30
C ASP A 399 0.47 -7.89 -13.09
N GLY A 400 0.14 -6.71 -12.54
CA GLY A 400 1.13 -5.69 -12.21
C GLY A 400 2.15 -6.14 -11.16
N HIS A 401 1.70 -6.81 -10.09
CA HIS A 401 2.57 -7.41 -9.08
C HIS A 401 3.46 -8.50 -9.66
N ARG A 402 2.96 -9.30 -10.63
CA ARG A 402 3.77 -10.24 -11.40
C ARG A 402 4.87 -9.53 -12.20
N VAL A 403 4.57 -8.42 -12.88
CA VAL A 403 5.58 -7.63 -13.60
C VAL A 403 6.68 -7.16 -12.63
N MET A 404 6.29 -6.59 -11.49
CA MET A 404 7.24 -6.15 -10.46
C MET A 404 8.12 -7.30 -9.97
N ALA A 405 7.54 -8.49 -9.75
CA ALA A 405 8.27 -9.67 -9.33
C ALA A 405 9.24 -10.19 -10.40
N ASP A 406 8.83 -10.15 -11.68
CA ASP A 406 9.68 -10.52 -12.81
C ASP A 406 10.87 -9.55 -12.98
N CYS A 407 10.66 -8.25 -12.73
CA CYS A 407 11.74 -7.26 -12.71
C CYS A 407 12.83 -7.57 -11.66
N LEU A 408 12.43 -7.96 -10.44
CA LEU A 408 13.37 -8.38 -9.40
C LEU A 408 14.07 -9.71 -9.76
N ALA A 409 13.32 -10.68 -10.30
CA ALA A 409 13.89 -11.96 -10.73
C ALA A 409 14.90 -11.81 -11.88
N TYR A 410 14.69 -10.83 -12.76
CA TYR A 410 15.65 -10.45 -13.78
C TYR A 410 16.95 -9.95 -13.16
N LEU A 411 16.90 -9.02 -12.18
CA LEU A 411 18.10 -8.59 -11.45
C LEU A 411 18.85 -9.78 -10.82
N PHE A 412 18.14 -10.69 -10.14
CA PHE A 412 18.79 -11.84 -9.50
C PHE A 412 19.46 -12.76 -10.52
N SER A 413 18.80 -13.00 -11.65
CA SER A 413 19.32 -13.82 -12.75
C SER A 413 20.56 -13.20 -13.39
N GLU A 414 20.55 -11.89 -13.65
CA GLU A 414 21.71 -11.19 -14.21
C GLU A 414 22.88 -11.15 -13.23
N THR A 415 22.62 -10.92 -11.94
CA THR A 415 23.63 -11.00 -10.88
C THR A 415 24.30 -12.37 -10.80
N HIS A 416 23.52 -13.45 -10.96
CA HIS A 416 24.07 -14.80 -10.96
C HIS A 416 25.02 -15.05 -12.15
N LYS A 417 24.70 -14.51 -13.33
CA LYS A 417 25.45 -14.72 -14.58
C LYS A 417 26.76 -13.92 -14.66
N THR A 418 26.84 -12.76 -14.00
CA THR A 418 28.03 -11.89 -14.05
C THR A 418 29.18 -12.45 -13.21
N LEU A 419 30.38 -11.88 -13.25
CA LEU A 419 31.45 -12.22 -12.31
C LEU A 419 31.23 -11.53 -10.97
N MET A 420 31.67 -12.14 -9.87
CA MET A 420 31.55 -11.53 -8.54
C MET A 420 32.54 -10.37 -8.43
N ASP A 421 32.09 -9.23 -7.91
CA ASP A 421 33.01 -8.12 -7.59
C ASP A 421 33.99 -8.51 -6.48
N GLU A 422 35.25 -8.09 -6.63
CA GLU A 422 36.32 -8.41 -5.68
C GLU A 422 36.15 -7.64 -4.36
N ASP A 423 35.80 -6.36 -4.44
CA ASP A 423 35.64 -5.45 -3.30
C ASP A 423 34.19 -5.36 -2.83
N ASP A 424 34.02 -5.10 -1.53
CA ASP A 424 32.70 -4.80 -0.94
C ASP A 424 32.36 -3.31 -1.11
N LEU A 425 31.15 -2.92 -0.71
CA LEU A 425 30.65 -1.55 -0.75
C LEU A 425 31.50 -0.60 0.10
N LEU A 426 31.75 0.61 -0.40
CA LEU A 426 32.38 1.68 0.35
C LEU A 426 31.30 2.51 1.07
N LEU A 427 31.13 2.28 2.37
CA LEU A 427 30.11 2.95 3.18
C LEU A 427 30.62 4.24 3.85
N ASP A 428 31.93 4.37 4.04
CA ASP A 428 32.58 5.54 4.65
C ASP A 428 32.79 6.67 3.63
N GLN A 429 31.67 7.13 3.08
CA GLN A 429 31.60 8.26 2.16
C GLN A 429 30.59 9.28 2.66
N HIS A 430 30.74 10.53 2.25
CA HIS A 430 29.76 11.56 2.57
C HIS A 430 28.38 11.15 2.03
N PRO A 431 27.31 11.23 2.86
CA PRO A 431 25.97 10.92 2.40
C PRO A 431 25.53 11.88 1.29
N VAL A 432 24.70 11.38 0.39
CA VAL A 432 24.18 12.11 -0.78
C VAL A 432 23.16 13.16 -0.36
N ILE A 433 22.25 12.79 0.53
CA ILE A 433 21.19 13.62 1.09
C ILE A 433 21.44 13.81 2.59
N GLY A 434 21.61 12.73 3.34
CA GLY A 434 21.89 12.73 4.77
C GLY A 434 21.84 11.34 5.39
N ASN A 435 22.47 11.18 6.55
CA ASN A 435 22.46 9.93 7.31
C ASN A 435 22.07 10.15 8.78
N ASP A 436 21.35 11.24 9.05
CA ASP A 436 21.08 11.69 10.42
C ASP A 436 20.25 10.70 11.22
N PHE A 437 19.50 9.83 10.56
CA PHE A 437 18.58 8.87 11.17
C PHE A 437 19.07 7.42 11.08
N ALA A 438 20.29 7.16 10.61
CA ALA A 438 20.78 5.78 10.41
C ALA A 438 20.85 4.99 11.74
N GLY A 439 21.03 5.69 12.86
CA GLY A 439 21.05 5.11 14.21
C GLY A 439 19.69 5.06 14.91
N THR A 440 18.58 5.34 14.22
CA THR A 440 17.25 5.45 14.85
C THR A 440 16.81 4.16 15.53
N LEU A 441 16.29 4.27 16.74
CA LEU A 441 15.72 3.18 17.54
C LEU A 441 14.25 3.50 17.84
N LEU A 442 13.42 2.46 17.93
CA LEU A 442 12.04 2.58 18.38
C LEU A 442 11.96 2.69 19.91
N LEU A 443 11.32 3.75 20.39
CA LEU A 443 10.87 3.92 21.76
C LEU A 443 9.34 3.80 21.81
N ASP A 444 8.83 2.76 22.45
CA ASP A 444 7.39 2.56 22.69
C ASP A 444 7.16 2.04 24.13
N ARG A 445 5.93 1.70 24.49
CA ARG A 445 5.60 1.22 25.84
C ARG A 445 6.31 -0.09 26.21
N LYS A 446 6.74 -0.89 25.24
CA LYS A 446 7.51 -2.12 25.46
C LYS A 446 9.01 -1.84 25.47
N SER A 447 9.49 -1.04 24.53
CA SER A 447 10.91 -0.77 24.24
C SER A 447 11.44 0.49 24.93
N HIS A 448 11.05 0.73 26.19
CA HIS A 448 11.38 1.94 26.95
C HIS A 448 12.58 1.82 27.89
N ILE A 449 13.18 0.62 28.01
CA ILE A 449 14.25 0.38 28.96
C ILE A 449 15.53 1.08 28.45
N ASP A 450 15.99 2.08 29.21
CA ASP A 450 17.23 2.85 29.04
C ASP A 450 17.24 4.02 28.02
N ALA A 451 16.13 4.31 27.32
CA ALA A 451 16.06 5.44 26.37
C ALA A 451 15.87 6.81 27.04
N GLY A 452 15.13 6.87 28.16
CA GLY A 452 14.76 8.12 28.82
C GLY A 452 13.77 7.92 29.98
N ARG A 453 13.33 9.01 30.59
CA ARG A 453 12.29 9.00 31.64
C ARG A 453 10.95 9.41 31.05
N ILE A 454 9.93 8.58 31.24
CA ILE A 454 8.56 8.84 30.80
C ILE A 454 7.64 9.05 32.00
N GLU A 455 6.87 10.14 31.97
CA GLU A 455 5.76 10.42 32.89
C GLU A 455 4.48 10.44 32.06
N VAL A 456 3.65 9.39 32.19
CA VAL A 456 2.56 9.13 31.23
C VAL A 456 1.38 10.11 31.33
N GLY A 457 1.18 10.77 32.48
CA GLY A 457 0.02 11.63 32.72
C GLY A 457 -1.32 10.96 32.38
N GLY A 458 -2.21 11.71 31.73
CA GLY A 458 -3.50 11.22 31.23
C GLY A 458 -3.41 10.23 30.07
N PHE A 459 -2.22 9.95 29.52
CA PHE A 459 -2.00 9.06 28.38
C PHE A 459 -1.79 7.59 28.80
N SER A 460 -2.39 7.16 29.91
CA SER A 460 -2.21 5.79 30.44
C SER A 460 -2.90 4.69 29.61
N GLY A 461 -3.88 5.06 28.77
CA GLY A 461 -4.66 4.12 27.96
C GLY A 461 -3.83 3.38 26.91
N ILE A 462 -4.41 2.33 26.34
CA ILE A 462 -3.86 1.60 25.19
C ILE A 462 -4.92 1.64 24.09
N ASP A 463 -4.55 2.18 22.96
CA ASP A 463 -5.38 2.16 21.76
C ASP A 463 -5.26 0.79 21.08
N THR A 464 -6.40 0.19 20.77
CA THR A 464 -6.50 -1.09 20.04
C THR A 464 -7.03 -0.93 18.62
N ASP A 465 -7.55 0.25 18.27
CA ASP A 465 -7.95 0.60 16.91
C ASP A 465 -6.73 1.16 16.17
N LEU A 466 -5.91 0.24 15.68
CA LEU A 466 -4.61 0.55 15.06
C LEU A 466 -4.64 0.26 13.57
N GLN A 467 -3.70 0.86 12.84
CA GLN A 467 -3.45 0.46 11.47
C GLN A 467 -3.05 -1.02 11.46
N ARG A 468 -3.67 -1.83 10.61
CA ARG A 468 -3.39 -3.26 10.51
C ARG A 468 -2.92 -3.61 9.11
N VAL A 469 -1.87 -4.41 9.02
CA VAL A 469 -1.23 -4.77 7.74
C VAL A 469 -0.87 -6.24 7.67
N GLU A 470 -1.02 -6.84 6.49
CA GLU A 470 -0.65 -8.22 6.24
C GLU A 470 0.88 -8.33 6.18
N MET A 471 1.47 -8.91 7.23
CA MET A 471 2.91 -9.15 7.34
C MET A 471 3.25 -10.54 6.81
N ASP A 472 4.43 -10.69 6.20
CA ASP A 472 4.92 -11.97 5.68
C ASP A 472 3.87 -12.65 4.76
N ALA A 473 3.70 -13.97 4.86
CA ALA A 473 2.64 -14.69 4.15
C ALA A 473 1.34 -14.80 4.96
N ASN A 474 1.13 -13.94 5.96
CA ASN A 474 -0.05 -13.99 6.82
C ASN A 474 -1.23 -13.29 6.14
N PRO A 475 -2.39 -13.95 5.95
CA PRO A 475 -3.58 -13.32 5.39
C PRO A 475 -4.25 -12.30 6.32
N PHE A 476 -3.91 -12.29 7.62
CA PHE A 476 -4.56 -11.44 8.61
C PHE A 476 -3.73 -10.19 8.91
N GLY A 477 -4.41 -9.06 9.09
CA GLY A 477 -3.79 -7.80 9.48
C GLY A 477 -3.14 -7.87 10.88
N THR A 478 -1.86 -7.53 10.94
CA THR A 478 -1.08 -7.36 12.18
C THR A 478 -1.19 -5.91 12.63
N PRO A 479 -1.52 -5.62 13.91
CA PRO A 479 -1.61 -4.25 14.39
C PRO A 479 -0.22 -3.60 14.48
N GLU A 480 -0.11 -2.42 13.89
CA GLU A 480 1.11 -1.61 13.90
C GLU A 480 1.15 -0.75 15.17
N PHE A 481 2.31 -0.74 15.86
CA PHE A 481 2.53 -0.02 17.12
C PHE A 481 1.50 -0.35 18.24
N PRO A 482 1.35 -1.64 18.63
CA PRO A 482 0.41 -2.05 19.68
C PRO A 482 0.84 -1.62 21.09
N HIS A 483 2.07 -1.12 21.26
CA HIS A 483 2.63 -0.70 22.53
C HIS A 483 2.61 0.82 22.65
N ASN A 484 1.42 1.41 22.48
CA ASN A 484 1.21 2.86 22.40
C ASN A 484 0.79 3.48 23.75
N TRP A 485 0.59 4.80 23.76
CA TRP A 485 -0.05 5.56 24.84
C TRP A 485 -1.23 6.34 24.32
N MET A 486 -2.36 6.26 25.03
CA MET A 486 -3.62 6.88 24.61
C MET A 486 -4.19 7.76 25.72
N HIS A 487 -4.50 9.00 25.36
CA HIS A 487 -5.44 9.86 26.08
C HIS A 487 -6.86 9.56 25.60
N SER A 488 -7.84 9.57 26.50
CA SER A 488 -9.26 9.34 26.19
C SER A 488 -10.13 10.39 26.89
N ALA A 489 -11.41 10.47 26.54
CA ALA A 489 -12.39 11.33 27.23
C ALA A 489 -12.48 11.11 28.76
N SER A 490 -12.02 9.94 29.25
CA SER A 490 -12.01 9.58 30.66
C SER A 490 -10.67 9.81 31.37
N SER A 491 -9.65 10.24 30.62
CA SER A 491 -8.32 10.53 31.12
C SER A 491 -8.31 11.82 31.96
N ASP A 492 -7.32 11.95 32.85
CA ASP A 492 -7.03 13.23 33.47
C ASP A 492 -6.27 14.17 32.52
N GLU A 493 -6.25 15.46 32.84
CA GLU A 493 -5.64 16.50 31.99
C GLU A 493 -4.11 16.57 32.06
N HIS A 494 -3.43 15.69 32.82
CA HIS A 494 -1.98 15.76 32.94
C HIS A 494 -1.30 15.38 31.61
N SER A 495 -0.29 16.16 31.24
CA SER A 495 0.49 15.94 30.03
C SER A 495 1.33 14.67 30.10
N PHE A 496 1.58 14.08 28.93
CA PHE A 496 2.63 13.10 28.76
C PHE A 496 3.98 13.83 28.68
N LYS A 497 4.99 13.36 29.40
CA LYS A 497 6.34 13.93 29.38
C LYS A 497 7.40 12.88 29.12
N LEU A 498 8.33 13.20 28.24
CA LEU A 498 9.51 12.40 27.92
C LEU A 498 10.76 13.26 28.15
N THR A 499 11.66 12.79 29.01
CA THR A 499 13.02 13.32 29.13
C THR A 499 13.98 12.33 28.48
N ILE A 500 14.68 12.75 27.43
CA ILE A 500 15.50 11.89 26.58
C ILE A 500 16.78 12.60 26.15
N THR A 501 17.90 11.87 26.15
CA THR A 501 19.14 12.34 25.52
C THR A 501 19.19 11.82 24.09
N SER A 502 19.01 12.70 23.11
CA SER A 502 19.07 12.31 21.70
C SER A 502 19.53 13.47 20.81
N LYS A 503 20.04 13.11 19.63
CA LYS A 503 20.36 14.04 18.54
C LYS A 503 19.10 14.40 17.76
N ASN A 504 18.27 13.40 17.44
CA ASN A 504 17.02 13.59 16.71
C ASN A 504 15.88 12.85 17.42
N LEU A 505 14.66 13.33 17.19
CA LEU A 505 13.44 12.68 17.69
C LEU A 505 12.29 12.84 16.70
N ILE A 506 11.67 11.70 16.39
CA ILE A 506 10.47 11.58 15.56
C ILE A 506 9.35 11.09 16.48
N LEU A 507 8.24 11.79 16.53
CA LEU A 507 6.99 11.32 17.14
C LEU A 507 6.23 10.49 16.11
N VAL A 508 5.71 9.33 16.51
CA VAL A 508 4.69 8.62 15.73
C VAL A 508 3.37 8.74 16.48
N TYR A 509 2.39 9.40 15.88
CA TYR A 509 1.02 9.47 16.42
C TYR A 509 0.00 8.85 15.46
N LYS A 510 -1.19 8.59 15.96
CA LYS A 510 -2.27 7.97 15.19
C LYS A 510 -3.14 9.04 14.53
N ASP A 511 -3.31 8.94 13.22
CA ASP A 511 -4.45 9.56 12.53
C ASP A 511 -5.70 8.68 12.64
N SER A 512 -6.87 9.28 12.70
CA SER A 512 -8.17 8.60 12.74
C SER A 512 -9.22 9.41 12.01
N GLY A 513 -10.13 8.73 11.31
CA GLY A 513 -11.33 9.38 10.76
C GLY A 513 -12.46 9.57 11.77
N SER A 514 -12.29 9.11 13.02
CA SER A 514 -13.31 9.20 14.06
C SER A 514 -13.32 10.58 14.73
N SER A 515 -14.49 11.22 14.77
CA SER A 515 -14.70 12.50 15.47
C SER A 515 -14.43 12.47 16.99
N GLU A 516 -14.18 11.29 17.55
CA GLU A 516 -13.74 11.11 18.94
C GLU A 516 -12.27 11.49 19.15
N PHE A 517 -11.48 11.59 18.08
CA PHE A 517 -10.08 12.01 18.15
C PHE A 517 -9.95 13.54 18.05
N GLY A 518 -8.98 14.10 18.76
CA GLY A 518 -8.74 15.54 18.85
C GLY A 518 -7.26 15.87 18.93
N LYS A 519 -6.93 17.15 18.86
CA LYS A 519 -5.56 17.63 18.66
C LYS A 519 -4.74 17.61 19.94
N ALA A 520 -3.43 17.46 19.79
CA ALA A 520 -2.46 17.63 20.87
C ALA A 520 -1.37 18.64 20.50
N ASN A 521 -1.01 19.50 21.45
CA ASN A 521 0.15 20.39 21.35
C ASN A 521 1.40 19.66 21.88
N ILE A 522 2.48 19.70 21.11
CA ILE A 522 3.76 19.08 21.44
C ILE A 522 4.81 20.16 21.64
N TYR A 523 5.37 20.20 22.85
CA TYR A 523 6.41 21.13 23.26
C TYR A 523 7.74 20.40 23.37
N VAL A 524 8.81 21.05 22.93
CA VAL A 524 10.19 20.63 23.14
C VAL A 524 10.90 21.75 23.91
N ASP A 525 11.45 21.43 25.07
CA ASP A 525 12.14 22.38 25.97
C ASP A 525 11.29 23.63 26.29
N GLY A 526 9.97 23.43 26.44
CA GLY A 526 9.00 24.48 26.73
C GLY A 526 8.52 25.29 25.53
N CYS A 527 9.05 25.04 24.33
CA CYS A 527 8.64 25.69 23.08
C CYS A 527 7.65 24.81 22.32
N LEU A 528 6.51 25.38 21.88
CA LEU A 528 5.57 24.66 21.01
C LEU A 528 6.23 24.40 19.65
N VAL A 529 6.33 23.13 19.26
CA VAL A 529 6.93 22.73 17.97
C VAL A 529 5.85 22.36 16.96
N VAL A 530 4.86 21.58 17.37
CA VAL A 530 3.79 21.10 16.48
C VAL A 530 2.48 20.97 17.24
N THR A 531 1.37 21.20 16.53
CA THR A 531 0.03 20.78 16.95
C THR A 531 -0.35 19.60 16.06
N ALA A 532 -0.31 18.38 16.61
CA ALA A 532 -0.65 17.17 15.88
C ALA A 532 -2.18 17.06 15.74
N ASP A 533 -2.65 17.00 14.50
CA ASP A 533 -4.06 16.87 14.15
C ASP A 533 -4.33 15.45 13.63
N PRO A 534 -5.04 14.59 14.37
CA PRO A 534 -5.29 13.21 13.96
C PRO A 534 -6.21 13.09 12.73
N HIS A 535 -6.70 14.20 12.17
CA HIS A 535 -7.60 14.21 11.01
C HIS A 535 -6.92 14.56 9.69
N GLU A 536 -5.58 14.72 9.66
CA GLU A 536 -4.83 15.07 8.44
C GLU A 536 -5.04 14.04 7.32
N ASN A 537 -4.84 12.76 7.63
CA ASN A 537 -5.11 11.66 6.70
C ASN A 537 -6.57 11.18 6.75
N ASN A 538 -7.25 11.35 7.89
CA ASN A 538 -8.67 11.04 8.08
C ASN A 538 -9.04 9.54 7.91
N TRP A 539 -8.08 8.64 8.19
CA TRP A 539 -8.27 7.20 8.36
C TRP A 539 -7.20 6.66 9.33
N THR A 540 -7.38 5.44 9.87
CA THR A 540 -6.46 4.87 10.86
C THR A 540 -5.06 4.63 10.28
N HIS A 541 -4.13 5.54 10.56
CA HIS A 541 -2.80 5.60 9.94
C HIS A 541 -1.70 5.99 10.94
N CYS A 542 -0.49 5.46 10.74
CA CYS A 542 0.69 5.81 11.53
C CYS A 542 1.41 7.03 10.94
N ASN A 543 1.35 8.17 11.64
CA ASN A 543 1.92 9.42 11.16
C ASN A 543 3.24 9.77 11.88
N PRO A 544 4.41 9.68 11.22
CA PRO A 544 5.67 10.17 11.76
C PRO A 544 5.78 11.69 11.59
N VAL A 545 6.27 12.38 12.61
CA VAL A 545 6.60 13.81 12.57
C VAL A 545 7.88 14.10 13.34
N ILE A 546 8.79 14.85 12.73
CA ILE A 546 10.07 15.26 13.33
C ILE A 546 9.83 16.35 14.36
N LEU A 547 10.20 16.09 15.61
CA LEU A 547 10.15 17.07 16.70
C LEU A 547 11.41 17.93 16.76
N TYR A 548 12.58 17.34 16.49
CA TYR A 548 13.83 18.07 16.36
C TYR A 548 14.90 17.23 15.64
N GLN A 549 15.85 17.95 15.05
CA GLN A 549 17.05 17.41 14.41
C GLN A 549 18.24 18.31 14.77
N ASN A 550 19.17 17.81 15.57
CA ASN A 550 20.33 18.57 16.07
C ASN A 550 21.64 18.02 15.50
N GLU A 551 22.74 18.78 15.59
CA GLU A 551 24.07 18.26 15.21
C GLU A 551 24.67 17.34 16.29
N VAL A 552 24.31 17.58 17.55
CA VAL A 552 24.86 16.90 18.73
C VAL A 552 23.74 16.40 19.63
N SER A 553 23.99 15.29 20.32
CA SER A 553 23.10 14.75 21.35
C SER A 553 23.02 15.68 22.56
N TRP A 554 21.80 15.94 23.04
CA TRP A 554 21.56 16.66 24.29
C TRP A 554 20.29 16.14 24.98
N GLU A 555 20.13 16.43 26.27
CA GLU A 555 18.92 16.09 27.03
C GLU A 555 17.78 17.08 26.71
N HIS A 556 16.69 16.57 26.15
CA HIS A 556 15.49 17.32 25.82
C HIS A 556 14.32 16.91 26.72
N GLN A 557 13.41 17.86 26.97
CA GLN A 557 12.11 17.59 27.58
C GLN A 557 10.99 17.79 26.56
N VAL A 558 10.32 16.71 26.21
CA VAL A 558 9.10 16.73 25.40
C VAL A 558 7.88 16.69 26.31
N GLU A 559 6.91 17.56 26.04
CA GLU A 559 5.61 17.57 26.72
C GLU A 559 4.49 17.53 25.66
N ILE A 560 3.60 16.54 25.76
CA ILE A 560 2.42 16.38 24.90
C ILE A 560 1.17 16.61 25.75
N ARG A 561 0.35 17.57 25.34
CA ARG A 561 -0.89 17.93 26.03
C ARG A 561 -2.03 18.10 25.04
N MET A 562 -3.22 17.64 25.41
CA MET A 562 -4.42 17.91 24.62
C MET A 562 -4.62 19.42 24.46
N VAL A 563 -5.09 19.83 23.29
CA VAL A 563 -5.51 21.22 23.06
C VAL A 563 -6.74 21.52 23.94
N PRO A 564 -6.90 22.75 24.50
CA PRO A 564 -7.97 23.03 25.46
C PRO A 564 -9.39 22.67 25.01
N GLU A 565 -9.70 22.87 23.73
CA GLU A 565 -11.00 22.53 23.12
C GLU A 565 -11.21 21.02 22.90
N ASP A 566 -10.15 20.21 22.96
CA ASP A 566 -10.17 18.77 22.66
C ASP A 566 -9.81 17.92 23.91
N GLN A 567 -9.89 18.48 25.11
CA GLN A 567 -9.60 17.74 26.36
C GLN A 567 -10.53 16.54 26.58
N ASP A 568 -11.73 16.55 26.01
CA ASP A 568 -12.67 15.43 26.05
C ASP A 568 -12.49 14.43 24.90
N LYS A 569 -11.44 14.59 24.08
CA LYS A 569 -11.14 13.75 22.92
C LYS A 569 -10.01 12.76 23.19
N SER A 570 -9.90 11.81 22.26
CA SER A 570 -8.83 10.83 22.24
C SER A 570 -7.62 11.32 21.44
N PHE A 571 -6.42 10.92 21.85
CA PHE A 571 -5.18 11.08 21.08
C PHE A 571 -4.22 9.95 21.42
N THR A 572 -3.57 9.39 20.40
CA THR A 572 -2.70 8.22 20.57
C THR A 572 -1.27 8.53 20.11
N ILE A 573 -0.33 8.42 21.05
CA ILE A 573 1.11 8.39 20.82
C ILE A 573 1.48 6.93 20.54
N LEU A 574 1.77 6.61 19.28
CA LEU A 574 2.13 5.25 18.87
C LEU A 574 3.56 4.87 19.30
N GLY A 575 4.45 5.85 19.35
CA GLY A 575 5.84 5.68 19.77
C GLY A 575 6.72 6.83 19.32
N PHE A 576 8.03 6.64 19.43
CA PHE A 576 9.03 7.60 18.98
C PHE A 576 10.17 6.89 18.24
N GLY A 577 10.76 7.55 17.26
CA GLY A 577 12.07 7.22 16.71
C GLY A 577 13.13 8.15 17.30
N TYR A 578 14.20 7.62 17.87
CA TYR A 578 15.28 8.45 18.44
C TYR A 578 16.66 7.88 18.12
N ASN A 579 17.68 8.73 18.09
CA ASN A 579 19.07 8.29 18.06
C ASN A 579 19.96 9.22 18.88
N VAL A 580 21.06 8.66 19.39
CA VAL A 580 21.98 9.33 20.32
C VAL A 580 23.16 9.94 19.58
#